data_AF-A0A951M613-F1
#
_entry.id   AF-A0A951M613-F1
#
_cell.length_a   1.000
_cell.length_b   1.000
_cell.length_c   1.000
_cell.angle_alpha   90.00
_cell.angle_beta   90.00
_cell.angle_gamma   90.00
#
_symmetry.space_group_name_H-M   'P 1'
#
loop_
_entity.id
_entity.type
_entity.pdbx_description
1 polymer ?
#
loop_
_entity_poly.entity_id
_entity_poly.type
_entity_poly.pdbx_seq_one_letter_code
_entity_poly.pdbx_strand_id
1 'polypeptide(L)'
;LMFIGFNVGFFPMHITGLLGMPRRVYTYPEGMGWDTLNLIITIGSYVMAAGMLLFVVNVFYSVRHGKVAGPNPWDAATLEWSTPSPPPPYNFVVLPTLASRTPLWEDRLDEGPYRSELSQGMPLDHAKEVLGTSSLDAQPNVILRMPEDSLVPLLLALALTLLFAGLIVKAWWLVILCFATGLVLQLIWLWPRAELGERRP
;
A
#
# COMPACT_ATOMS: atom_id res chain seq x y z
N LEU A 1 -18.02 14.68 7.00
CA LEU A 1 -17.92 14.17 8.39
C LEU A 1 -16.49 14.17 8.90
N MET A 2 -15.56 13.42 8.28
CA MET A 2 -14.16 13.34 8.71
C MET A 2 -13.49 14.73 8.88
N PHE A 3 -13.57 15.58 7.86
CA PHE A 3 -12.99 16.94 7.92
C PHE A 3 -13.58 17.79 9.06
N ILE A 4 -14.90 17.75 9.24
CA ILE A 4 -15.58 18.52 10.29
C ILE A 4 -15.21 17.96 11.67
N GLY A 5 -15.29 16.64 11.86
CA GLY A 5 -14.93 15.99 13.12
C GLY A 5 -13.47 16.21 13.51
N PHE A 6 -12.56 16.22 12.54
CA PHE A 6 -11.16 16.59 12.76
C PHE A 6 -11.03 18.03 13.27
N ASN A 7 -11.60 19.01 12.58
CA ASN A 7 -11.48 20.41 13.00
C ASN A 7 -12.15 20.65 14.37
N VAL A 8 -13.36 20.14 14.58
CA VAL A 8 -14.09 20.29 15.86
C VAL A 8 -13.40 19.54 17.00
N GLY A 9 -12.78 18.39 16.73
CA GLY A 9 -12.05 17.61 17.72
C GLY A 9 -10.70 18.24 18.09
N PHE A 10 -9.93 18.71 17.11
CA PHE A 10 -8.54 19.12 17.30
C PHE A 10 -8.33 20.62 17.48
N PHE A 11 -9.16 21.46 16.87
CA PHE A 11 -9.00 22.91 16.99
C PHE A 11 -9.18 23.40 18.43
N PRO A 12 -10.22 22.97 19.20
CA PRO A 12 -10.37 23.41 20.58
C PRO A 12 -9.25 22.91 21.51
N MET A 13 -8.55 21.82 21.16
CA MET A 13 -7.39 21.35 21.91
C MET A 13 -6.22 22.35 21.90
N HIS A 14 -6.12 23.18 20.87
CA HIS A 14 -5.13 24.28 20.85
C HIS A 14 -5.48 25.32 21.91
N ILE A 15 -6.77 25.64 22.05
CA ILE A 15 -7.27 26.58 23.05
C ILE A 15 -7.06 26.02 24.45
N THR A 16 -7.46 24.76 24.70
CA THR A 16 -7.26 24.16 26.04
C THR A 16 -5.79 24.00 26.39
N GLY A 17 -4.92 23.73 25.41
CA GLY A 17 -3.47 23.73 25.58
C GLY A 17 -2.92 25.10 25.99
N LEU A 18 -3.40 26.18 25.36
CA LEU A 18 -3.06 27.56 25.74
C LEU A 18 -3.59 27.94 27.13
N LEU A 19 -4.73 27.37 27.53
CA LEU A 19 -5.30 27.52 28.88
C LEU A 19 -4.58 26.65 29.94
N GLY A 20 -3.51 25.94 29.58
CA GLY A 20 -2.68 25.19 30.52
C GLY A 20 -3.20 23.80 30.88
N MET A 21 -4.10 23.21 30.09
CA MET A 21 -4.62 21.86 30.32
C MET A 21 -3.50 20.80 30.13
N PRO A 22 -3.11 20.04 31.18
CA PRO A 22 -2.04 19.06 31.09
C PRO A 22 -2.47 17.80 30.33
N ARG A 23 -1.57 17.21 29.53
CA ARG A 23 -1.85 15.95 28.81
C ARG A 23 -1.83 14.73 29.74
N ARG A 24 -2.47 13.63 29.31
CA ARG A 24 -2.48 12.32 30.00
C ARG A 24 -3.15 12.34 31.39
N VAL A 25 -4.16 13.20 31.55
CA VAL A 25 -5.01 13.24 32.75
C VAL A 25 -6.40 12.71 32.38
N TYR A 26 -6.92 11.78 33.16
CA TYR A 26 -8.18 11.09 32.88
C TYR A 26 -9.43 11.85 33.37
N THR A 27 -9.27 12.74 34.36
CA THR A 27 -10.35 13.56 34.91
C THR A 27 -9.82 14.91 35.37
N TYR A 28 -10.60 15.97 35.17
CA TYR A 28 -10.26 17.32 35.60
C TYR A 28 -11.28 17.78 36.66
N PRO A 29 -10.84 18.53 37.68
CA PRO A 29 -11.75 19.19 38.60
C PRO A 29 -12.66 20.20 37.89
N GLU A 30 -13.90 20.33 38.36
CA GLU A 30 -14.85 21.32 37.86
C GLU A 30 -14.37 22.75 38.12
N GLY A 31 -14.82 23.70 37.30
CA GLY A 31 -14.53 25.13 37.48
C GLY A 31 -13.19 25.60 36.91
N MET A 32 -12.42 24.72 36.28
CA MET A 32 -11.16 25.07 35.58
C MET A 32 -11.39 25.74 34.21
N GLY A 33 -12.64 25.89 33.76
CA GLY A 33 -13.00 26.52 32.48
C GLY A 33 -12.76 25.66 31.23
N TRP A 34 -12.45 24.37 31.40
CA TRP A 34 -12.17 23.45 30.29
C TRP A 34 -13.36 22.56 29.90
N ASP A 35 -14.42 22.54 30.72
CA ASP A 35 -15.52 21.58 30.59
C ASP A 35 -16.23 21.67 29.24
N THR A 36 -16.62 22.89 28.84
CA THR A 36 -17.28 23.14 27.55
C THR A 36 -16.39 22.78 26.37
N LEU A 37 -15.09 23.12 26.43
CA LEU A 37 -14.15 22.82 25.36
C LEU A 37 -13.93 21.31 25.23
N ASN A 38 -13.81 20.59 26.35
CA ASN A 38 -13.71 19.14 26.38
C ASN A 38 -14.97 18.44 25.86
N LEU A 39 -16.16 19.00 26.13
CA LEU A 39 -17.40 18.51 25.54
C LEU A 39 -17.41 18.67 24.02
N ILE A 40 -17.01 19.84 23.50
CA ILE A 40 -16.90 20.07 22.05
C ILE A 40 -15.92 19.11 21.39
N ILE A 41 -14.75 18.90 22.01
CA ILE A 41 -13.74 17.94 21.54
C ILE A 41 -14.34 16.53 21.46
N THR A 42 -15.09 16.13 22.47
CA THR A 42 -15.77 14.83 22.54
C THR A 42 -16.83 14.69 21.45
N ILE A 43 -17.61 15.74 21.18
CA ILE A 43 -18.56 15.75 20.06
C ILE A 43 -17.81 15.60 18.73
N GLY A 44 -16.70 16.32 18.54
CA GLY A 44 -15.86 16.21 17.36
C GLY A 44 -15.33 14.80 17.12
N SER A 45 -14.92 14.10 18.18
CA SER A 45 -14.44 12.71 18.09
C SER A 45 -15.56 11.74 17.68
N TYR A 46 -16.78 11.91 18.21
CA TYR A 46 -17.95 11.12 17.78
C TYR A 46 -18.35 11.40 16.32
N VAL A 47 -18.29 12.66 15.86
CA VAL A 47 -18.54 13.02 14.45
C VAL A 47 -17.50 12.37 13.54
N MET A 48 -16.24 12.34 13.95
CA MET A 48 -15.16 11.65 13.21
C MET A 48 -15.39 10.13 13.18
N ALA A 49 -15.79 9.53 14.31
CA ALA A 49 -16.13 8.10 14.37
C ALA A 49 -17.30 7.74 13.44
N ALA A 50 -18.33 8.59 13.38
CA ALA A 50 -19.43 8.42 12.43
C ALA A 50 -18.96 8.53 10.96
N GLY A 51 -18.01 9.43 10.68
CA GLY A 51 -17.38 9.52 9.36
C GLY A 51 -16.60 8.26 8.96
N MET A 52 -15.84 7.67 9.89
CA MET A 52 -15.13 6.42 9.69
C MET A 52 -16.12 5.26 9.46
N LEU A 53 -17.17 5.18 10.27
CA LEU A 53 -18.22 4.17 10.10
C LEU A 53 -18.88 4.26 8.71
N LEU A 54 -19.21 5.48 8.27
CA LEU A 54 -19.78 5.70 6.93
C LEU A 54 -18.82 5.27 5.82
N PHE A 55 -17.52 5.52 5.96
CA PHE A 55 -16.51 5.03 5.03
C PHE A 55 -16.49 3.50 4.95
N VAL A 56 -16.48 2.82 6.10
CA VAL A 56 -16.50 1.35 6.19
C VAL A 56 -17.77 0.79 5.55
N VAL A 57 -18.94 1.37 5.86
CA VAL A 57 -20.21 0.99 5.24
C VAL A 57 -20.16 1.18 3.72
N ASN A 58 -19.60 2.29 3.24
CA ASN A 58 -19.45 2.55 1.81
C ASN A 58 -18.54 1.52 1.12
N VAL A 59 -17.44 1.10 1.76
CA VAL A 59 -16.57 0.04 1.24
C VAL A 59 -17.34 -1.27 1.10
N PHE A 60 -18.04 -1.71 2.15
CA PHE A 60 -18.81 -2.95 2.10
C PHE A 60 -19.96 -2.89 1.10
N TYR A 61 -20.62 -1.74 0.98
CA TYR A 61 -21.67 -1.52 -0.01
C TYR A 61 -21.12 -1.59 -1.44
N SER A 62 -19.99 -0.91 -1.70
CA SER A 62 -19.33 -0.88 -3.02
C SER A 62 -18.84 -2.26 -3.46
N VAL A 63 -18.26 -3.04 -2.55
CA VAL A 63 -17.82 -4.41 -2.88
C VAL A 63 -19.00 -5.33 -3.27
N ARG A 64 -20.19 -5.14 -2.69
CA ARG A 64 -21.35 -5.99 -2.96
C ARG A 64 -22.27 -5.50 -4.07
N HIS A 65 -22.41 -4.19 -4.24
CA HIS A 65 -23.39 -3.58 -5.14
C HIS A 65 -22.76 -2.56 -6.12
N GLY A 66 -21.45 -2.38 -6.09
CA GLY A 66 -20.74 -1.47 -6.98
C GLY A 66 -20.78 -1.95 -8.43
N LYS A 67 -20.85 -0.99 -9.36
CA LYS A 67 -20.70 -1.29 -10.79
C LYS A 67 -19.25 -1.62 -11.10
N VAL A 68 -19.02 -2.52 -12.04
CA VAL A 68 -17.68 -2.83 -12.55
C VAL A 68 -17.08 -1.56 -13.14
N ALA A 69 -15.89 -1.19 -12.67
CA ALA A 69 -15.17 -0.03 -13.19
C ALA A 69 -14.53 -0.37 -14.55
N GLY A 70 -14.54 0.58 -15.47
CA GLY A 70 -13.75 0.50 -16.70
C GLY A 70 -12.25 0.74 -16.43
N PRO A 71 -11.39 0.66 -17.47
CA PRO A 71 -9.95 0.93 -17.35
C PRO A 71 -9.63 2.33 -16.82
N ASN A 72 -10.32 3.36 -17.33
CA ASN A 72 -10.08 4.75 -16.95
C ASN A 72 -11.39 5.50 -16.62
N PRO A 73 -11.98 5.29 -15.42
CA PRO A 73 -13.23 5.94 -15.03
C PRO A 73 -13.11 7.46 -14.79
N TRP A 74 -11.89 7.97 -14.60
CA TRP A 74 -11.64 9.37 -14.26
C TRP A 74 -10.96 10.16 -15.39
N ASP A 75 -10.74 9.53 -16.54
CA ASP A 75 -9.94 10.09 -17.64
C ASP A 75 -8.56 10.59 -17.18
N ALA A 76 -7.91 9.87 -16.27
CA ALA A 76 -6.62 10.26 -15.72
C ALA A 76 -5.46 10.01 -16.70
N ALA A 77 -4.35 10.69 -16.47
CA ALA A 77 -3.28 10.90 -17.46
C ALA A 77 -2.14 9.87 -17.42
N THR A 78 -2.08 9.10 -16.34
CA THR A 78 -0.95 8.26 -15.94
C THR A 78 -1.17 6.80 -16.31
N LEU A 79 -0.09 6.00 -16.34
CA LEU A 79 -0.10 4.64 -16.90
C LEU A 79 -1.00 3.64 -16.18
N GLU A 80 -1.28 3.82 -14.89
CA GLU A 80 -2.16 2.91 -14.16
C GLU A 80 -3.55 2.82 -14.79
N TRP A 81 -3.97 3.88 -15.49
CA TRP A 81 -5.26 3.97 -16.18
C TRP A 81 -5.23 3.45 -17.63
N SER A 82 -4.09 2.93 -18.10
CA SER A 82 -4.00 2.24 -19.39
C SER A 82 -4.26 0.73 -19.27
N THR A 83 -4.29 0.20 -18.04
CA THR A 83 -4.55 -1.22 -17.77
C THR A 83 -6.04 -1.51 -17.54
N PRO A 84 -6.51 -2.75 -17.77
CA PRO A 84 -7.85 -3.17 -17.38
C PRO A 84 -8.12 -2.99 -15.87
N SER A 85 -9.39 -2.92 -15.49
CA SER A 85 -9.83 -2.86 -14.08
C SER A 85 -10.59 -4.15 -13.71
N PRO A 86 -10.03 -5.05 -12.87
CA PRO A 86 -8.74 -4.95 -12.18
C PRO A 86 -7.53 -5.22 -13.10
N PRO A 87 -6.33 -4.71 -12.75
CA PRO A 87 -5.13 -4.98 -13.51
C PRO A 87 -4.79 -6.48 -13.53
N PRO A 88 -4.30 -7.02 -14.66
CA PRO A 88 -3.84 -8.40 -14.72
C PRO A 88 -2.56 -8.60 -13.88
N PRO A 89 -2.19 -9.83 -13.49
CA PRO A 89 -1.03 -10.10 -12.63
C PRO A 89 0.33 -9.62 -13.17
N TYR A 90 0.45 -9.46 -14.48
CA TYR A 90 1.65 -8.91 -15.15
C TYR A 90 1.59 -7.39 -15.35
N ASN A 91 0.51 -6.72 -14.93
CA ASN A 91 0.20 -5.31 -15.19
C ASN A 91 0.13 -4.98 -16.69
N PHE A 92 1.28 -4.77 -17.34
CA PHE A 92 1.38 -4.41 -18.75
C PHE A 92 1.80 -5.63 -19.56
N VAL A 93 1.08 -5.90 -20.65
CA VAL A 93 1.48 -6.97 -21.59
C VAL A 93 2.82 -6.64 -22.24
N VAL A 94 3.13 -5.38 -22.46
CA VAL A 94 4.39 -4.92 -23.02
C VAL A 94 4.90 -3.78 -22.16
N LEU A 95 6.22 -3.69 -21.93
CA LEU A 95 6.79 -2.58 -21.17
C LEU A 95 6.71 -1.28 -21.99
N PRO A 96 5.97 -0.25 -21.53
CA PRO A 96 5.77 0.96 -22.32
C PRO A 96 7.03 1.82 -22.35
N THR A 97 7.32 2.43 -23.50
CA THR A 97 8.33 3.47 -23.63
C THR A 97 7.66 4.83 -23.46
N LEU A 98 8.15 5.64 -22.51
CA LEU A 98 7.54 6.92 -22.17
C LEU A 98 8.33 8.08 -22.74
N ALA A 99 7.63 8.94 -23.47
CA ALA A 99 8.15 10.22 -23.94
C ALA A 99 7.78 11.36 -23.00
N SER A 100 6.69 11.22 -22.25
CA SER A 100 6.20 12.25 -21.33
C SER A 100 5.76 11.74 -19.96
N ARG A 101 5.55 12.68 -19.03
CA ARG A 101 5.02 12.44 -17.68
C ARG A 101 3.54 12.06 -17.72
N THR A 102 2.79 12.47 -18.75
CA THR A 102 1.35 12.20 -18.86
C THR A 102 0.99 11.45 -20.15
N PRO A 103 1.41 10.18 -20.30
CA PRO A 103 1.33 9.44 -21.56
C PRO A 103 -0.08 9.33 -22.15
N LEU A 104 -1.14 9.32 -21.32
CA LEU A 104 -2.52 9.23 -21.82
C LEU A 104 -3.10 10.57 -22.28
N TRP A 105 -2.43 11.68 -21.96
CA TRP A 105 -2.85 13.04 -22.30
C TRP A 105 -1.90 13.73 -23.28
N GLU A 106 -0.89 13.03 -23.82
CA GLU A 106 0.10 13.61 -24.75
C GLU A 106 -0.55 14.27 -25.97
N ASP A 107 -1.64 13.68 -26.48
CA ASP A 107 -2.40 14.24 -27.62
C ASP A 107 -3.14 15.54 -27.27
N ARG A 108 -3.40 15.76 -25.98
CA ARG A 108 -4.10 16.95 -25.47
C ARG A 108 -3.16 18.07 -25.03
N LEU A 109 -1.97 17.71 -24.55
CA LEU A 109 -1.05 18.62 -23.88
C LEU A 109 0.15 19.05 -24.73
N ASP A 110 0.33 18.46 -25.92
CA ASP A 110 1.43 18.76 -26.86
C ASP A 110 2.79 18.78 -26.15
N GLU A 111 3.06 17.75 -25.33
CA GLU A 111 4.21 17.70 -24.41
C GLU A 111 5.56 17.41 -25.10
N GLY A 112 5.62 17.50 -26.43
CA GLY A 112 6.86 17.39 -27.19
C GLY A 112 6.73 16.64 -28.52
N PRO A 113 7.83 16.53 -29.27
CA PRO A 113 7.85 15.86 -30.57
C PRO A 113 7.86 14.33 -30.46
N TYR A 114 8.23 13.78 -29.30
CA TYR A 114 8.28 12.34 -29.04
C TYR A 114 6.94 11.86 -28.46
N ARG A 115 6.54 10.64 -28.79
CA ARG A 115 5.28 10.03 -28.34
C ARG A 115 5.55 8.75 -27.55
N SER A 116 4.77 8.50 -26.52
CA SER A 116 4.83 7.27 -25.74
C SER A 116 4.24 6.10 -26.53
N GLU A 117 4.91 4.95 -26.49
CA GLU A 117 4.43 3.71 -27.12
C GLU A 117 4.08 2.68 -26.03
N LEU A 118 2.79 2.34 -25.94
CA LEU A 118 2.28 1.46 -24.87
C LEU A 118 2.11 0.00 -25.31
N SER A 119 2.13 -0.28 -26.62
CA SER A 119 1.76 -1.58 -27.18
C SER A 119 2.88 -2.28 -27.95
N GLN A 120 4.03 -1.64 -28.13
CA GLN A 120 5.10 -2.14 -28.98
C GLN A 120 6.27 -2.67 -28.16
N GLY A 121 6.63 -3.94 -28.36
CA GLY A 121 7.70 -4.61 -27.62
C GLY A 121 7.43 -6.09 -27.40
N MET A 122 8.25 -6.74 -26.57
CA MET A 122 8.09 -8.15 -26.23
C MET A 122 6.91 -8.37 -25.27
N PRO A 123 6.01 -9.33 -25.54
CA PRO A 123 4.91 -9.65 -24.65
C PRO A 123 5.40 -10.36 -23.38
N LEU A 124 4.94 -9.88 -22.22
CA LEU A 124 5.16 -10.34 -20.85
C LEU A 124 3.84 -10.85 -20.25
N ASP A 125 3.18 -11.77 -20.94
CA ASP A 125 1.81 -12.21 -20.68
C ASP A 125 1.69 -13.40 -19.71
N HIS A 126 2.80 -14.07 -19.36
CA HIS A 126 2.77 -15.30 -18.55
C HIS A 126 2.92 -15.07 -17.04
N ALA A 127 2.68 -13.85 -16.57
CA ALA A 127 2.84 -13.39 -15.18
C ALA A 127 4.27 -13.54 -14.63
N LYS A 128 4.69 -12.62 -13.74
CA LYS A 128 6.04 -12.62 -13.13
C LYS A 128 7.17 -12.75 -14.16
N GLU A 129 7.07 -12.02 -15.27
CA GLU A 129 8.12 -11.93 -16.27
C GLU A 129 8.68 -10.50 -16.30
N VAL A 130 9.99 -10.38 -16.50
CA VAL A 130 10.67 -9.10 -16.64
C VAL A 130 11.64 -9.15 -17.81
N LEU A 131 11.76 -8.02 -18.47
CA LEU A 131 12.65 -7.83 -19.59
C LEU A 131 14.11 -7.78 -19.11
N GLY A 132 14.91 -8.73 -19.58
CA GLY A 132 16.37 -8.66 -19.49
C GLY A 132 16.92 -7.78 -20.60
N THR A 133 17.88 -6.93 -20.24
CA THR A 133 18.55 -6.01 -21.16
C THR A 133 20.03 -6.35 -21.28
N SER A 134 20.60 -6.07 -22.46
CA SER A 134 22.04 -6.13 -22.67
C SER A 134 22.76 -5.13 -21.76
N SER A 135 23.86 -5.54 -21.12
CA SER A 135 24.63 -4.67 -20.23
C SER A 135 25.35 -3.53 -20.95
N LEU A 136 25.61 -3.66 -22.26
CA LEU A 136 26.30 -2.63 -23.04
C LEU A 136 25.33 -1.61 -23.65
N ASP A 137 24.22 -2.09 -24.23
CA ASP A 137 23.35 -1.27 -25.08
C ASP A 137 21.96 -1.03 -24.48
N ALA A 138 21.65 -1.60 -23.29
CA ALA A 138 20.34 -1.59 -22.65
C ALA A 138 19.18 -2.09 -23.54
N GLN A 139 19.50 -2.77 -24.64
CA GLN A 139 18.52 -3.33 -25.56
C GLN A 139 17.88 -4.59 -24.94
N PRO A 140 16.55 -4.70 -24.94
CA PRO A 140 15.85 -5.91 -24.55
C PRO A 140 16.28 -7.13 -25.37
N ASN A 141 16.77 -8.19 -24.72
CA ASN A 141 17.25 -9.39 -25.43
C ASN A 141 16.69 -10.71 -24.89
N VAL A 142 16.16 -10.73 -23.67
CA VAL A 142 15.64 -11.95 -23.02
C VAL A 142 14.46 -11.64 -22.13
N ILE A 143 13.57 -12.62 -21.92
CA ILE A 143 12.52 -12.55 -20.91
C ILE A 143 12.93 -13.43 -19.73
N LEU A 144 13.09 -12.80 -18.57
CA LEU A 144 13.46 -13.45 -17.31
C LEU A 144 12.20 -13.73 -16.50
N ARG A 145 12.09 -14.94 -15.93
CA ARG A 145 11.05 -15.27 -14.97
C ARG A 145 11.45 -14.83 -13.56
N MET A 146 10.54 -14.14 -12.88
CA MET A 146 10.69 -13.70 -11.51
C MET A 146 10.29 -14.82 -10.52
N PRO A 147 10.81 -14.80 -9.28
CA PRO A 147 10.56 -15.82 -8.28
C PRO A 147 9.07 -16.09 -8.00
N GLU A 148 8.75 -17.36 -7.81
CA GLU A 148 7.39 -17.83 -7.51
C GLU A 148 6.93 -17.49 -6.09
N ASP A 149 5.65 -17.74 -5.82
CA ASP A 149 5.09 -17.53 -4.48
C ASP A 149 5.73 -18.48 -3.48
N SER A 150 6.02 -17.96 -2.29
CA SER A 150 6.63 -18.73 -1.21
C SER A 150 5.88 -18.49 0.08
N LEU A 151 5.61 -19.57 0.81
CA LEU A 151 5.03 -19.51 2.16
C LEU A 151 6.07 -19.13 3.22
N VAL A 152 7.36 -19.15 2.88
CA VAL A 152 8.44 -18.96 3.84
C VAL A 152 8.43 -17.56 4.49
N PRO A 153 8.22 -16.44 3.76
CA PRO A 153 8.09 -15.11 4.37
C PRO A 153 6.94 -15.02 5.38
N LEU A 154 5.81 -15.69 5.11
CA LEU A 154 4.67 -15.73 6.03
C LEU A 154 5.02 -16.48 7.32
N LEU A 155 5.65 -17.66 7.19
CA LEU A 155 6.09 -18.45 8.34
C LEU A 155 7.18 -17.72 9.15
N LEU A 156 8.07 -16.99 8.48
CA LEU A 156 9.09 -16.17 9.13
C LEU A 156 8.46 -15.02 9.92
N ALA A 157 7.47 -14.34 9.36
CA ALA A 157 6.72 -13.29 10.07
C ALA A 157 5.99 -13.84 11.31
N LEU A 158 5.40 -15.04 11.21
CA LEU A 158 4.79 -15.72 12.34
C LEU A 158 5.82 -16.09 13.41
N ALA A 159 6.95 -16.68 13.02
CA ALA A 159 8.04 -17.03 13.93
C ALA A 159 8.59 -15.79 14.64
N LEU A 160 8.76 -14.67 13.93
CA LEU A 160 9.22 -13.41 14.49
C LEU A 160 8.20 -12.83 15.49
N THR A 161 6.90 -12.91 15.18
CA THR A 161 5.82 -12.45 16.06
C THR A 161 5.79 -13.27 17.35
N LEU A 162 5.89 -14.60 17.25
CA LEU A 162 5.94 -15.49 18.41
C LEU A 162 7.22 -15.29 19.22
N LEU A 163 8.36 -15.00 18.58
CA LEU A 163 9.60 -14.65 19.26
C LEU A 163 9.41 -13.42 20.15
N PHE A 164 8.83 -12.33 19.62
CA PHE A 164 8.58 -11.12 20.39
C PHE A 164 7.52 -11.32 21.48
N ALA A 165 6.46 -12.09 21.20
CA ALA A 165 5.48 -12.48 22.23
C ALA A 165 6.14 -13.28 23.37
N GLY A 166 7.06 -14.19 23.03
CA GLY A 166 7.84 -14.95 23.99
C GLY A 166 8.74 -14.07 24.87
N LEU A 167 9.35 -13.04 24.29
CA LEU A 167 10.15 -12.06 25.03
C LEU A 167 9.31 -11.28 26.04
N ILE A 168 8.09 -10.86 25.66
CA ILE A 168 7.17 -10.14 26.56
C ILE A 168 6.80 -11.00 27.78
N VAL A 169 6.51 -12.28 27.56
CA VAL A 169 6.09 -13.22 28.62
C VAL A 169 7.31 -13.86 29.35
N LYS A 170 8.54 -13.53 28.94
CA LYS A 170 9.79 -14.12 29.45
C LYS A 170 9.86 -15.65 29.28
N ALA A 171 9.17 -16.18 28.27
CA ALA A 171 9.21 -17.60 27.92
C ALA A 171 10.46 -17.91 27.08
N TRP A 172 11.63 -17.99 27.72
CA TRP A 172 12.92 -18.15 27.04
C TRP A 172 13.00 -19.38 26.13
N TRP A 173 12.32 -20.49 26.49
CA TRP A 173 12.27 -21.68 25.65
C TRP A 173 11.59 -21.41 24.30
N LEU A 174 10.50 -20.64 24.30
CA LEU A 174 9.77 -20.25 23.09
C LEU A 174 10.63 -19.31 22.24
N VAL A 175 11.34 -18.37 22.87
CA VAL A 175 12.25 -17.45 22.19
C VAL A 175 13.35 -18.20 21.44
N ILE A 176 14.02 -19.15 22.11
CA ILE A 176 15.08 -19.96 21.51
C ILE A 176 14.53 -20.79 20.35
N LEU A 177 13.35 -21.42 20.54
CA LEU A 177 12.70 -22.22 19.51
C LEU A 177 12.36 -21.37 18.28
N CYS A 178 11.64 -20.26 18.46
CA CYS A 178 11.22 -19.39 17.36
C CYS A 178 12.42 -18.73 16.65
N PHE A 179 13.49 -18.40 17.39
CA PHE A 179 14.72 -17.88 16.80
C PHE A 179 15.41 -18.94 15.92
N ALA A 180 15.54 -20.17 16.43
CA ALA A 180 16.11 -21.28 15.67
C ALA A 180 15.26 -21.60 14.42
N THR A 181 13.95 -21.68 14.57
CA THR A 181 13.02 -21.87 13.44
C THR A 181 13.13 -20.73 12.42
N GLY A 182 13.23 -19.48 12.87
CA GLY A 182 13.41 -18.32 12.00
C GLY A 182 14.71 -18.38 11.19
N LEU A 183 15.82 -18.80 11.80
CA LEU A 183 17.10 -19.00 11.10
C LEU A 183 17.00 -20.11 10.04
N VAL A 184 16.38 -21.25 10.38
CA VAL A 184 16.17 -22.35 9.43
C VAL A 184 15.31 -21.90 8.25
N LEU A 185 14.23 -21.17 8.50
CA LEU A 185 13.36 -20.63 7.44
C LEU A 185 14.13 -19.65 6.54
N GLN A 186 14.99 -18.79 7.08
CA GLN A 186 15.84 -17.91 6.26
C GLN A 186 16.80 -18.71 5.38
N LEU A 187 17.43 -19.75 5.92
CA LEU A 187 18.31 -20.62 5.14
C LEU A 187 17.55 -21.32 4.00
N ILE A 188 16.33 -21.81 4.26
CA ILE A 188 15.47 -22.42 3.23
C ILE A 188 15.07 -21.39 2.17
N TRP A 189 14.75 -20.16 2.59
CA TRP A 189 14.32 -19.10 1.67
C TRP A 189 15.45 -18.61 0.76
N LEU A 190 16.64 -18.45 1.33
CA LEU A 190 17.84 -18.00 0.61
C LEU A 190 18.52 -19.12 -0.17
N TRP A 191 18.08 -20.37 -0.02
CA TRP A 191 18.69 -21.49 -0.72
C TRP A 191 18.48 -21.35 -2.24
N PRO A 192 19.55 -21.38 -3.05
CA PRO A 192 19.45 -21.20 -4.49
C PRO A 192 18.52 -22.25 -5.12
N ARG A 193 17.54 -21.80 -5.91
CA ARG A 193 16.68 -22.67 -6.72
C ARG A 193 17.11 -22.60 -8.18
N ALA A 194 17.24 -23.76 -8.80
CA ALA A 194 17.65 -23.87 -10.21
C ALA A 194 16.52 -23.57 -11.22
N GLU A 195 15.33 -23.23 -10.74
CA GLU A 195 14.09 -23.12 -11.54
C GLU A 195 13.92 -21.78 -12.27
N LEU A 196 14.84 -20.83 -12.12
CA LEU A 196 14.82 -19.54 -12.82
C LEU A 196 15.32 -19.71 -14.26
N GLY A 197 14.46 -20.22 -15.14
CA GLY A 197 14.74 -20.41 -16.56
C GLY A 197 14.60 -19.14 -17.40
N GLU A 198 15.49 -18.97 -18.38
CA GLU A 198 15.42 -17.93 -19.41
C GLU A 198 14.49 -18.37 -20.56
N ARG A 199 13.59 -17.48 -20.99
CA ARG A 199 12.84 -17.65 -22.23
C ARG A 199 13.51 -16.80 -23.31
N ARG A 200 14.05 -17.43 -24.34
CA ARG A 200 14.51 -16.74 -25.55
C ARG A 200 13.31 -16.32 -26.41
N PRO A 201 13.38 -15.16 -27.07
CA PRO A 201 12.30 -14.64 -27.92
C PRO A 201 11.91 -15.62 -29.04
#